data_AF-A0A1F9QN04-F1
#
_entry.id   AF-A0A1F9QN04-F1
#
_cell.length_a   1.000
_cell.length_b   1.000
_cell.length_c   1.000
_cell.angle_alpha   90.00
_cell.angle_beta   90.00
_cell.angle_gamma   90.00
#
_symmetry.space_group_name_H-M   'P 1'
#
loop_
_entity.id
_entity.type
_entity.pdbx_description
1 polymer ?
#
loop_
_entity_poly.entity_id
_entity_poly.type
_entity_poly.pdbx_seq_one_letter_code
_entity_poly.pdbx_strand_id
1 'polypeptide(L)'
;MAINRIILRVLLLAALLPGAGLCLDPEISPQNAQAAELASVKDRLMTSLFFRGELADLITGAGMAEKFVDLEGLETNSEIRSALLGWIKKNPAEAAALYLHLRGGEGPRPTSMQAEKSTWELNPGFLSLVKNLNAAAGNSAVSDEELETAARRLYGGPQARDEASVVTAGAAPAGSGFFSLNYADYRLNKAGLEREVSASGAWLDGARGASGRGPAGLEKEYGAALAEYGAFVVAASSVKGRSVITEGESRGLEGRRASLRARIAGLALRSRAADLGAITAALAVGGRKPGLDKLLADIAALKTGLEDSAARIDGGDVSFGGLGGLARGAEKEFAALYLRYSAYNGLAALKKRVSSAGFSCFYDYAVYRYLAAFFPQAAYPRARAELANAAAALDPALEATGEGRVAEALSGLGGRAAAISEAERVSRGAAAFNRGAQYFLWGFLFRPFELEILWNGGRPSYRPVFTFSEVVK
;
A
#
# COMPACT_ATOMS: atom_id res chain seq x y z
N MET A 1 15.72 -29.14 -57.03
CA MET A 1 14.44 -29.24 -56.28
C MET A 1 14.47 -30.12 -55.03
N ALA A 2 15.50 -30.95 -54.78
CA ALA A 2 15.59 -31.77 -53.56
C ALA A 2 16.00 -31.01 -52.28
N ILE A 3 16.81 -29.95 -52.42
CA ILE A 3 17.37 -29.18 -51.30
C ILE A 3 16.28 -28.39 -50.54
N ASN A 4 15.28 -27.83 -51.22
CA ASN A 4 14.15 -27.12 -50.58
C ASN A 4 13.25 -28.04 -49.74
N ARG A 5 13.17 -29.33 -50.05
CA ARG A 5 12.38 -30.30 -49.26
C ARG A 5 13.11 -30.78 -48.01
N ILE A 6 14.45 -30.79 -48.02
CA ILE A 6 15.27 -31.19 -46.87
C ILE A 6 15.32 -30.05 -45.84
N ILE A 7 15.49 -28.80 -46.29
CA ILE A 7 15.52 -27.62 -45.40
C ILE A 7 14.16 -27.41 -44.70
N LEU A 8 13.04 -27.60 -45.43
CA LEU A 8 11.69 -27.52 -44.85
C LEU A 8 11.42 -28.63 -43.82
N ARG A 9 11.99 -29.83 -44.03
CA ARG A 9 11.84 -30.97 -43.11
C ARG A 9 12.72 -30.84 -41.85
N VAL A 10 13.91 -30.26 -41.97
CA VAL A 10 14.82 -30.00 -40.83
C VAL A 10 14.26 -28.88 -39.93
N LEU A 11 13.63 -27.86 -40.50
CA LEU A 11 12.94 -26.80 -39.73
C LEU A 11 11.63 -27.30 -39.07
N LEU A 12 10.89 -28.21 -39.71
CA LEU A 12 9.71 -28.85 -39.12
C LEU A 12 10.07 -29.80 -37.97
N LEU A 13 11.22 -30.49 -38.02
CA LEU A 13 11.71 -31.31 -36.91
C LEU A 13 12.16 -30.48 -35.71
N ALA A 14 12.73 -29.30 -35.92
CA ALA A 14 13.14 -28.40 -34.84
C ALA A 14 11.95 -27.74 -34.12
N ALA A 15 10.79 -27.61 -34.79
CA ALA A 15 9.56 -27.08 -34.21
C ALA A 15 8.70 -28.14 -33.47
N LEU A 16 9.00 -29.44 -33.67
CA LEU A 16 8.26 -30.57 -33.07
C LEU A 16 8.99 -31.22 -31.89
N LEU A 17 10.22 -30.80 -31.58
CA LEU A 17 10.89 -31.19 -30.36
C LEU A 17 10.31 -30.35 -29.21
N PRO A 18 9.60 -30.96 -28.24
CA PRO A 18 9.30 -30.27 -26.99
C PRO A 18 10.65 -29.89 -26.41
N GLY A 19 10.92 -28.59 -26.31
CA GLY A 19 12.14 -28.08 -25.71
C GLY A 19 12.34 -28.80 -24.39
N ALA A 20 13.40 -29.62 -24.34
CA ALA A 20 13.94 -30.13 -23.11
C ALA A 20 14.18 -28.89 -22.24
N GLY A 21 13.30 -28.72 -21.25
CA GLY A 21 13.47 -27.74 -20.23
C GLY A 21 14.81 -28.04 -19.58
N LEU A 22 15.79 -27.18 -19.82
CA LEU A 22 16.81 -26.92 -18.84
C LEU A 22 16.05 -26.35 -17.64
N CYS A 23 15.61 -27.27 -16.77
CA CYS A 23 15.24 -26.99 -15.40
C CYS A 23 16.47 -26.37 -14.76
N LEU A 24 16.57 -25.04 -14.87
CA LEU A 24 17.17 -24.27 -13.81
C LEU A 24 16.22 -24.47 -12.63
N ASP A 25 16.68 -25.22 -11.64
CA ASP A 25 16.02 -25.27 -10.35
C ASP A 25 15.66 -23.84 -9.94
N PRO A 26 14.42 -23.59 -9.49
CA PRO A 26 14.05 -22.28 -9.01
C PRO A 26 14.99 -21.93 -7.84
N GLU A 27 15.88 -20.97 -8.06
CA GLU A 27 16.79 -20.39 -7.05
C GLU A 27 16.01 -19.76 -5.88
N ILE A 28 14.68 -19.68 -6.01
CA ILE A 28 13.74 -19.39 -4.93
C ILE A 28 12.59 -20.40 -5.02
N SER A 29 12.72 -21.52 -4.32
CA SER A 29 11.54 -22.28 -3.89
C SER A 29 10.72 -21.36 -2.98
N PRO A 30 9.38 -21.28 -3.12
CA PRO A 30 8.54 -20.65 -2.11
C PRO A 30 8.71 -21.45 -0.82
N GLN A 31 9.68 -21.05 0.02
CA GLN A 31 9.76 -21.52 1.37
C GLN A 31 8.45 -21.09 2.03
N ASN A 32 7.68 -22.05 2.55
CA ASN A 32 6.58 -21.77 3.45
C ASN A 32 7.12 -20.81 4.52
N ALA A 33 6.74 -19.52 4.46
CA ALA A 33 7.21 -18.51 5.40
C ALA A 33 6.97 -18.97 6.85
N GLN A 34 5.90 -19.73 7.08
CA GLN A 34 5.58 -20.37 8.35
C GLN A 34 6.62 -21.41 8.84
N ALA A 35 7.25 -22.18 7.95
CA ALA A 35 8.22 -23.21 8.35
C ALA A 35 9.56 -22.58 8.78
N ALA A 36 10.00 -21.53 8.07
CA ALA A 36 11.18 -20.75 8.43
C ALA A 36 10.97 -19.93 9.71
N GLU A 37 9.78 -19.35 9.88
CA GLU A 37 9.39 -18.64 11.11
C GLU A 37 9.29 -19.58 12.32
N LEU A 38 8.71 -20.77 12.15
CA LEU A 38 8.62 -21.77 13.23
C LEU A 38 10.01 -22.22 13.68
N ALA A 39 10.93 -22.48 12.74
CA ALA A 39 12.31 -22.81 13.05
C ALA A 39 13.02 -21.66 13.81
N SER A 40 12.84 -20.41 13.37
CA SER A 40 13.41 -19.24 14.04
C SER A 40 12.87 -19.04 15.47
N VAL A 41 11.56 -19.19 15.66
CA VAL A 41 10.92 -19.09 16.98
C VAL A 41 11.39 -20.22 17.89
N LYS A 42 11.47 -21.45 17.38
CA LYS A 42 12.01 -22.60 18.11
C LYS A 42 13.44 -22.34 18.59
N ASP A 43 14.31 -21.83 17.72
CA ASP A 43 15.70 -21.53 18.08
C ASP A 43 15.81 -20.42 19.13
N ARG A 44 14.96 -19.39 19.06
CA ARG A 44 14.86 -18.33 20.07
C ARG A 44 14.33 -18.84 21.41
N LEU A 45 13.32 -19.71 21.39
CA LEU A 45 12.83 -20.38 22.59
C LEU A 45 13.87 -21.33 23.17
N MET A 46 14.79 -21.87 22.38
CA MET A 46 15.87 -22.72 22.88
C MET A 46 17.01 -21.93 23.53
N THR A 47 17.29 -20.73 23.02
CA THR A 47 18.47 -19.94 23.40
C THR A 47 18.19 -18.81 24.39
N SER A 48 16.97 -18.24 24.40
CA SER A 48 16.63 -17.06 25.21
C SER A 48 15.65 -17.37 26.35
N LEU A 49 16.09 -17.16 27.58
CA LEU A 49 15.23 -17.28 28.78
C LEU A 49 14.13 -16.19 28.78
N PHE A 50 14.45 -14.98 28.32
CA PHE A 50 13.50 -13.88 28.22
C PHE A 50 12.33 -14.25 27.29
N PHE A 51 12.64 -14.89 26.15
CA PHE A 51 11.63 -15.27 25.16
C PHE A 51 10.73 -16.41 25.66
N ARG A 52 11.29 -17.36 26.41
CA ARG A 52 10.46 -18.35 27.14
C ARG A 52 9.57 -17.68 28.19
N GLY A 53 10.08 -16.64 28.85
CA GLY A 53 9.34 -15.85 29.82
C GLY A 53 8.13 -15.13 29.21
N GLU A 54 8.30 -14.51 28.05
CA GLU A 54 7.22 -13.88 27.29
C GLU A 54 6.14 -14.91 26.90
N LEU A 55 6.54 -16.08 26.39
CA LEU A 55 5.57 -17.14 26.05
C LEU A 55 4.84 -17.68 27.30
N ALA A 56 5.53 -17.87 28.43
CA ALA A 56 4.89 -18.30 29.67
C ALA A 56 3.85 -17.28 30.17
N ASP A 57 4.14 -15.98 30.05
CA ASP A 57 3.21 -14.92 30.40
C ASP A 57 2.00 -14.88 29.44
N LEU A 58 2.22 -15.13 28.14
CA LEU A 58 1.14 -15.24 27.15
C LEU A 58 0.23 -16.46 27.40
N ILE A 59 0.79 -17.62 27.75
CA ILE A 59 0.02 -18.83 28.09
C ILE A 59 -0.84 -18.58 29.34
N THR A 60 -0.27 -17.90 30.33
CA THR A 60 -0.98 -17.56 31.58
C THR A 60 -2.06 -16.51 31.33
N GLY A 61 -1.76 -15.46 30.58
CA GLY A 61 -2.73 -14.42 30.21
C GLY A 61 -3.88 -14.92 29.33
N ALA A 62 -3.67 -16.00 28.57
CA ALA A 62 -4.71 -16.68 27.79
C ALA A 62 -5.50 -17.74 28.60
N GLY A 63 -5.19 -17.93 29.89
CA GLY A 63 -5.86 -18.91 30.74
C GLY A 63 -5.64 -20.37 30.32
N MET A 64 -4.52 -20.68 29.65
CA MET A 64 -4.25 -22.02 29.11
C MET A 64 -3.20 -22.82 29.91
N ALA A 65 -2.76 -22.33 31.06
CA ALA A 65 -1.67 -22.93 31.84
C ALA A 65 -1.94 -24.41 32.22
N GLU A 66 -3.17 -24.74 32.62
CA GLU A 66 -3.61 -26.10 32.99
C GLU A 66 -3.48 -27.13 31.86
N LYS A 67 -3.41 -26.69 30.59
CA LYS A 67 -3.28 -27.60 29.44
C LYS A 67 -1.87 -28.14 29.26
N PHE A 68 -0.87 -27.47 29.84
CA PHE A 68 0.54 -27.75 29.59
C PHE A 68 1.28 -28.19 30.84
N VAL A 69 0.82 -27.76 32.01
CA VAL A 69 1.44 -28.07 33.29
C VAL A 69 0.35 -28.30 34.33
N ASP A 70 0.59 -29.27 35.20
CA ASP A 70 -0.27 -29.53 36.35
C ASP A 70 -0.18 -28.35 37.32
N LEU A 71 -1.33 -27.78 37.66
CA LEU A 71 -1.44 -26.64 38.58
C LEU A 71 -1.71 -27.07 40.02
N GLU A 72 -1.89 -28.37 40.28
CA GLU A 72 -2.13 -28.89 41.63
C GLU A 72 -0.95 -28.56 42.55
N GLY A 73 -1.19 -27.71 43.54
CA GLY A 73 -0.17 -27.24 44.49
C GLY A 73 0.66 -26.02 44.07
N LEU A 74 0.33 -25.36 42.94
CA LEU A 74 0.96 -24.10 42.52
C LEU A 74 0.04 -22.92 42.87
N GLU A 75 0.33 -22.20 43.96
CA GLU A 75 -0.54 -21.13 44.46
C GLU A 75 -0.18 -19.76 43.88
N THR A 76 1.04 -19.59 43.36
CA THR A 76 1.54 -18.30 42.87
C THR A 76 1.81 -18.27 41.37
N ASN A 77 1.55 -17.12 40.73
CA ASN A 77 1.88 -16.90 39.32
C ASN A 77 3.36 -17.13 38.99
N SER A 78 4.26 -16.92 39.97
CA SER A 78 5.69 -17.23 39.84
C SER A 78 6.00 -18.71 39.73
N GLU A 79 5.26 -19.57 40.43
CA GLU A 79 5.40 -21.02 40.39
C GLU A 79 4.86 -21.58 39.08
N ILE A 80 3.69 -21.11 38.66
CA ILE A 80 3.08 -21.44 37.35
C ILE A 80 4.03 -21.04 36.22
N ARG A 81 4.60 -19.82 36.27
CA ARG A 81 5.60 -19.36 35.30
C ARG A 81 6.83 -20.25 35.28
N SER A 82 7.35 -20.63 36.44
CA SER A 82 8.53 -21.50 36.55
C SER A 82 8.30 -22.89 35.96
N ALA A 83 7.11 -23.44 36.20
CA ALA A 83 6.70 -24.74 35.67
C ALA A 83 6.51 -24.69 34.13
N LEU A 84 5.92 -23.59 33.62
CA LEU A 84 5.80 -23.33 32.18
C LEU A 84 7.15 -23.15 31.49
N LEU A 85 8.11 -22.45 32.11
CA LEU A 85 9.47 -22.35 31.58
C LEU A 85 10.14 -23.72 31.44
N GLY A 86 9.89 -24.62 32.40
CA GLY A 86 10.33 -26.01 32.37
C GLY A 86 9.71 -26.81 31.21
N TRP A 87 8.41 -26.62 30.98
CA TRP A 87 7.69 -27.26 29.87
C TRP A 87 8.17 -26.75 28.50
N ILE A 88 8.30 -25.42 28.31
CA ILE A 88 8.77 -24.80 27.05
C ILE A 88 10.17 -25.30 26.67
N LYS A 89 11.05 -25.49 27.66
CA LYS A 89 12.40 -26.04 27.44
C LYS A 89 12.37 -27.49 26.96
N LYS A 90 11.42 -28.30 27.44
CA LYS A 90 11.28 -29.72 27.07
C LYS A 90 10.57 -29.90 25.72
N ASN A 91 9.66 -28.99 25.35
CA ASN A 91 8.81 -29.09 24.16
C ASN A 91 8.94 -27.86 23.22
N PRO A 92 10.13 -27.56 22.69
CA PRO A 92 10.37 -26.30 21.97
C PRO A 92 9.63 -26.18 20.63
N ALA A 93 9.30 -27.29 19.97
CA ALA A 93 8.57 -27.29 18.70
C ALA A 93 7.09 -26.96 18.89
N GLU A 94 6.44 -27.57 19.88
CA GLU A 94 5.05 -27.29 20.24
C GLU A 94 4.89 -25.88 20.81
N ALA A 95 5.85 -25.44 21.64
CA ALA A 95 5.89 -24.08 22.16
C ALA A 95 6.03 -23.02 21.06
N ALA A 96 6.81 -23.29 20.01
CA ALA A 96 6.95 -22.37 18.87
C ALA A 96 5.65 -22.24 18.06
N ALA A 97 4.95 -23.35 17.83
CA ALA A 97 3.65 -23.34 17.14
C ALA A 97 2.59 -22.58 17.97
N LEU A 98 2.57 -22.79 19.29
CA LEU A 98 1.67 -22.10 20.22
C LEU A 98 1.97 -20.59 20.28
N TYR A 99 3.24 -20.21 20.29
CA TYR A 99 3.66 -18.80 20.27
C TYR A 99 3.14 -18.08 19.02
N LEU A 100 3.28 -18.69 17.85
CA LEU A 100 2.77 -18.14 16.59
C LEU A 100 1.22 -18.05 16.59
N HIS A 101 0.55 -19.05 17.16
CA HIS A 101 -0.91 -19.05 17.30
C HIS A 101 -1.40 -17.91 18.20
N LEU A 102 -0.74 -17.66 19.35
CA LEU A 102 -1.12 -16.62 20.29
C LEU A 102 -0.83 -15.19 19.79
N ARG A 103 0.13 -15.03 18.87
CA ARG A 103 0.51 -13.74 18.25
C ARG A 103 -0.28 -13.39 16.98
N GLY A 104 -1.24 -14.22 16.56
CA GLY A 104 -2.10 -13.94 15.40
C GLY A 104 -1.66 -14.59 14.08
N GLY A 105 -0.78 -15.60 14.11
CA GLY A 105 -0.48 -16.45 12.96
C GLY A 105 -1.48 -17.60 12.85
N GLU A 106 -2.08 -17.79 11.67
CA GLU A 106 -2.95 -18.94 11.35
C GLU A 106 -2.15 -20.26 11.37
N GLY A 107 -1.97 -20.84 12.56
CA GLY A 107 -1.51 -22.22 12.74
C GLY A 107 -2.61 -23.24 12.40
N PRO A 108 -2.25 -24.52 12.16
CA PRO A 108 -3.21 -25.55 11.77
C PRO A 108 -4.28 -25.73 12.85
N ARG A 109 -5.54 -25.56 12.44
CA ARG A 109 -6.71 -25.62 13.31
C ARG A 109 -6.85 -27.02 13.93
N PRO A 110 -7.12 -27.14 15.25
CA PRO A 110 -7.45 -28.42 15.84
C PRO A 110 -8.75 -28.99 15.22
N THR A 111 -8.71 -30.27 14.90
CA THR A 111 -9.62 -30.97 13.97
C THR A 111 -11.04 -31.22 14.49
N SER A 112 -11.42 -30.68 15.65
CA SER A 112 -12.82 -30.72 16.10
C SER A 112 -13.08 -29.67 17.18
N MET A 113 -13.73 -28.57 16.81
CA MET A 113 -14.50 -27.77 17.76
C MET A 113 -15.97 -28.11 17.54
N GLN A 114 -16.62 -28.66 18.56
CA GLN A 114 -18.08 -28.67 18.60
C GLN A 114 -18.52 -27.20 18.68
N ALA A 115 -19.19 -26.74 17.63
CA ALA A 115 -19.72 -25.39 17.58
C ALA A 115 -20.99 -25.32 18.44
N GLU A 116 -20.86 -24.96 19.71
CA GLU A 116 -21.96 -24.33 20.41
C GLU A 116 -22.09 -22.90 19.89
N LYS A 117 -23.22 -22.65 19.21
CA LYS A 117 -23.55 -21.35 18.65
C LYS A 117 -23.94 -20.42 19.79
N SER A 118 -22.93 -19.85 20.46
CA SER A 118 -23.10 -18.81 21.47
C SER A 118 -23.54 -17.53 20.76
N THR A 119 -24.83 -17.20 20.81
CA THR A 119 -25.33 -15.88 20.45
C THR A 119 -24.99 -14.91 21.58
N TRP A 120 -23.99 -14.07 21.36
CA TRP A 120 -23.65 -12.98 22.25
C TRP A 120 -24.55 -11.79 21.92
N GLU A 121 -25.49 -11.47 22.81
CA GLU A 121 -26.22 -10.21 22.76
C GLU A 121 -25.42 -9.17 23.55
N LEU A 122 -25.09 -8.05 22.89
CA LEU A 122 -24.47 -6.92 23.57
C LEU A 122 -25.42 -6.40 24.63
N ASN A 123 -24.92 -6.20 25.85
CA ASN A 123 -25.71 -5.67 26.95
C ASN A 123 -26.41 -4.37 26.50
N PRO A 124 -27.76 -4.29 26.53
CA PRO A 124 -28.50 -3.11 26.07
C PRO A 124 -28.11 -1.84 26.83
N GLY A 125 -27.64 -1.96 28.07
CA GLY A 125 -27.06 -0.85 28.84
C GLY A 125 -25.79 -0.29 28.18
N PHE A 126 -24.88 -1.15 27.71
CA PHE A 126 -23.67 -0.73 27.00
C PHE A 126 -24.01 0.00 25.70
N LEU A 127 -24.97 -0.51 24.93
CA LEU A 127 -25.44 0.15 23.70
C LEU A 127 -26.04 1.54 24.00
N SER A 128 -26.76 1.70 25.11
CA SER A 128 -27.29 3.00 25.52
C SER A 128 -26.18 4.00 25.90
N LEU A 129 -25.13 3.53 26.59
CA LEU A 129 -23.97 4.36 26.96
C LEU A 129 -23.17 4.80 25.73
N VAL A 130 -22.95 3.90 24.76
CA VAL A 130 -22.30 4.24 23.49
C VAL A 130 -23.12 5.27 22.71
N LYS A 131 -24.45 5.11 22.68
CA LYS A 131 -25.34 6.07 22.00
C LYS A 131 -25.29 7.45 22.66
N ASN A 132 -25.29 7.51 24.00
CA ASN A 132 -25.21 8.76 24.75
C ASN A 132 -23.84 9.43 24.58
N LEU A 133 -22.75 8.66 24.58
CA LEU A 133 -21.40 9.20 24.33
C LEU A 133 -21.27 9.75 22.92
N ASN A 134 -21.77 9.05 21.90
CA ASN A 134 -21.76 9.53 20.52
C ASN A 134 -22.61 10.79 20.34
N ALA A 135 -23.75 10.89 21.03
CA ALA A 135 -24.58 12.09 21.03
C ALA A 135 -23.90 13.27 21.73
N ALA A 136 -23.19 13.00 22.84
CA ALA A 136 -22.43 14.00 23.58
C ALA A 136 -21.18 14.49 22.82
N ALA A 137 -20.48 13.59 22.10
CA ALA A 137 -19.30 13.92 21.31
C ALA A 137 -19.60 14.86 20.12
N GLY A 138 -20.86 14.94 19.70
CA GLY A 138 -21.33 15.89 18.69
C GLY A 138 -21.82 17.23 19.25
N ASN A 139 -21.85 17.40 20.57
CA ASN A 139 -22.39 18.60 21.23
C ASN A 139 -21.26 19.44 21.83
N SER A 140 -21.06 20.65 21.29
CA SER A 140 -20.02 21.58 21.74
C SER A 140 -20.24 22.17 23.13
N ALA A 141 -21.38 21.87 23.78
CA ALA A 141 -21.68 22.29 25.14
C ALA A 141 -21.23 21.29 26.21
N VAL A 142 -20.76 20.09 25.82
CA VAL A 142 -20.24 19.07 26.74
C VAL A 142 -18.73 19.25 26.87
N SER A 143 -18.24 19.33 28.10
CA SER A 143 -16.80 19.49 28.36
C SER A 143 -16.03 18.19 28.09
N ASP A 144 -14.75 18.30 27.72
CA ASP A 144 -13.88 17.15 27.47
C ASP A 144 -13.73 16.24 28.71
N GLU A 145 -13.81 16.82 29.91
CA GLU A 145 -13.78 16.07 31.18
C GLU A 145 -15.04 15.23 31.39
N GLU A 146 -16.22 15.73 30.99
CA GLU A 146 -17.47 14.98 31.02
C GLU A 146 -17.49 13.85 29.99
N LEU A 147 -16.90 14.08 28.80
CA LEU A 147 -16.71 13.05 27.78
C LEU A 147 -15.72 11.97 28.22
N GLU A 148 -14.61 12.35 28.84
CA GLU A 148 -13.62 11.40 29.35
C GLU A 148 -14.19 10.57 30.51
N THR A 149 -14.96 11.19 31.40
CA THR A 149 -15.62 10.50 32.51
C THR A 149 -16.70 9.54 31.99
N ALA A 150 -17.48 9.94 30.98
CA ALA A 150 -18.45 9.07 30.32
C ALA A 150 -17.77 7.92 29.54
N ALA A 151 -16.62 8.17 28.92
CA ALA A 151 -15.83 7.13 28.26
C ALA A 151 -15.26 6.12 29.26
N ARG A 152 -14.79 6.57 30.44
CA ARG A 152 -14.34 5.68 31.51
C ARG A 152 -15.45 4.75 32.02
N ARG A 153 -16.72 5.17 31.99
CA ARG A 153 -17.87 4.31 32.33
C ARG A 153 -18.10 3.16 31.35
N LEU A 154 -17.75 3.31 30.07
CA LEU A 154 -17.84 2.19 29.11
C LEU A 154 -16.91 1.03 29.49
N TYR A 155 -15.84 1.32 30.23
CA TYR A 155 -14.85 0.34 30.68
C TYR A 155 -14.95 0.03 32.19
N GLY A 156 -15.82 0.72 32.92
CA GLY A 156 -16.15 0.40 34.30
C GLY A 156 -17.02 -0.86 34.35
N GLY A 157 -16.60 -1.87 35.10
CA GLY A 157 -17.37 -3.10 35.24
C GLY A 157 -18.78 -2.84 35.83
N PRO A 158 -19.72 -3.79 35.68
CA PRO A 158 -21.13 -3.64 36.08
C PRO A 158 -21.39 -3.40 37.58
N GLN A 159 -20.33 -3.33 38.41
CA GLN A 159 -20.38 -3.07 39.84
C GLN A 159 -19.84 -1.67 40.24
N ALA A 160 -19.42 -0.85 39.28
CA ALA A 160 -19.01 0.53 39.58
C ALA A 160 -20.22 1.34 40.07
N ARG A 161 -20.12 1.95 41.27
CA ARG A 161 -21.17 2.80 41.81
C ARG A 161 -21.34 4.06 40.95
N ASP A 162 -22.59 4.44 40.70
CA ASP A 162 -22.95 5.65 39.95
C ASP A 162 -22.61 6.91 40.75
N GLU A 163 -21.35 7.33 40.70
CA GLU A 163 -20.86 8.51 41.44
C GLU A 163 -20.97 9.83 40.63
N ALA A 164 -21.53 9.83 39.43
CA ALA A 164 -21.75 11.09 38.70
C ALA A 164 -23.00 11.06 37.79
N SER A 165 -23.50 12.24 37.44
CA SER A 165 -24.69 12.45 36.62
C SER A 165 -24.62 11.75 35.26
N VAL A 166 -25.77 11.27 34.77
CA VAL A 166 -25.93 10.72 33.43
C VAL A 166 -25.86 11.87 32.43
N VAL A 167 -24.95 11.78 31.45
CA VAL A 167 -24.86 12.76 30.36
C VAL A 167 -26.02 12.52 29.41
N THR A 168 -27.14 13.20 29.64
CA THR A 168 -28.28 13.26 28.71
C THR A 168 -28.20 14.50 27.86
N ALA A 169 -28.23 14.32 26.54
CA ALA A 169 -28.39 15.42 25.60
C ALA A 169 -29.74 16.13 25.84
N GLY A 170 -29.70 17.32 26.45
CA GLY A 170 -30.86 18.20 26.56
C GLY A 170 -31.15 18.81 27.94
N ALA A 171 -30.43 18.45 29.00
CA ALA A 171 -30.63 19.10 30.31
C ALA A 171 -29.54 20.15 30.56
N ALA A 172 -29.84 21.42 30.26
CA ALA A 172 -29.07 22.53 30.79
C ALA A 172 -29.29 22.61 32.30
N PRO A 173 -28.24 22.65 33.15
CA PRO A 173 -28.40 23.15 34.49
C PRO A 173 -28.50 24.67 34.42
N ALA A 174 -29.66 25.19 34.83
CA ALA A 174 -29.82 26.58 35.19
C ALA A 174 -28.77 26.97 36.24
N GLY A 175 -28.18 28.15 36.06
CA GLY A 175 -27.02 28.59 36.81
C GLY A 175 -27.19 28.61 38.33
N SER A 176 -26.10 28.32 39.01
CA SER A 176 -25.76 28.98 40.28
C SER A 176 -24.31 29.45 40.16
N GLY A 177 -24.12 30.75 40.35
CA GLY A 177 -22.82 31.40 40.25
C GLY A 177 -21.97 31.23 41.51
N PHE A 178 -20.73 31.70 41.37
CA PHE A 178 -19.75 31.94 42.44
C PHE A 178 -19.25 30.70 43.18
N PHE A 179 -18.17 30.09 42.67
CA PHE A 179 -16.81 30.13 43.26
C PHE A 179 -15.85 29.23 42.43
N SER A 180 -14.67 29.77 42.10
CA SER A 180 -13.48 29.13 41.50
C SER A 180 -13.52 28.72 40.01
N LEU A 181 -13.27 29.70 39.13
CA LEU A 181 -12.52 29.48 37.90
C LEU A 181 -11.05 29.15 38.27
N ASN A 182 -10.80 27.92 38.70
CA ASN A 182 -9.45 27.32 38.64
C ASN A 182 -9.43 26.42 37.40
N TYR A 183 -9.44 27.01 36.20
CA TYR A 183 -9.11 26.26 35.00
C TYR A 183 -7.61 25.96 35.01
N ALA A 184 -7.32 24.67 35.13
CA ALA A 184 -6.07 24.01 34.76
C ALA A 184 -4.80 24.59 35.39
N ASP A 185 -4.18 23.83 36.29
CA ASP A 185 -2.72 23.88 36.43
C ASP A 185 -2.13 23.91 35.00
N TYR A 186 -1.49 25.00 34.59
CA TYR A 186 -0.87 25.19 33.27
C TYR A 186 0.32 24.24 33.07
N ARG A 187 0.07 22.94 33.21
CA ARG A 187 1.04 21.87 33.17
C ARG A 187 1.36 21.60 31.72
N LEU A 188 2.58 21.92 31.36
CA LEU A 188 3.08 21.68 30.01
C LEU A 188 3.26 20.17 29.79
N ASN A 189 2.52 19.61 28.82
CA ASN A 189 2.81 18.26 28.32
C ASN A 189 4.08 18.28 27.46
N LYS A 190 5.25 18.17 28.12
CA LYS A 190 6.57 18.19 27.47
C LYS A 190 6.70 17.16 26.34
N ALA A 191 6.29 15.93 26.62
CA ALA A 191 6.36 14.84 25.65
C ALA A 191 5.41 15.03 24.46
N GLY A 192 4.27 15.71 24.67
CA GLY A 192 3.35 16.08 23.59
C GLY A 192 3.92 17.18 22.70
N LEU A 193 4.49 18.23 23.32
CA LEU A 193 5.10 19.35 22.60
C LEU A 193 6.32 18.90 21.78
N GLU A 194 7.20 18.07 22.34
CA GLU A 194 8.37 17.54 21.61
C GLU A 194 7.96 16.64 20.44
N ARG A 195 6.93 15.80 20.63
CA ARG A 195 6.37 14.98 19.54
C ARG A 195 5.82 15.85 18.41
N GLU A 196 5.11 16.92 18.75
CA GLU A 196 4.55 17.82 17.74
C GLU A 196 5.62 18.59 16.98
N VAL A 197 6.61 19.16 17.67
CA VAL A 197 7.75 19.82 17.02
C VAL A 197 8.45 18.85 16.06
N SER A 198 8.72 17.62 16.51
CA SER A 198 9.33 16.60 15.67
C SER A 198 8.45 16.21 14.48
N ALA A 199 7.14 16.02 14.68
CA ALA A 199 6.22 15.65 13.62
C ALA A 199 6.06 16.75 12.56
N SER A 200 5.92 18.01 12.97
CA SER A 200 5.86 19.15 12.05
C SER A 200 7.17 19.34 11.29
N GLY A 201 8.31 19.18 11.96
CA GLY A 201 9.62 19.21 11.32
C GLY A 201 9.79 18.11 10.29
N ALA A 202 9.48 16.86 10.65
CA ALA A 202 9.55 15.72 9.73
C ALA A 202 8.63 15.88 8.52
N TRP A 203 7.44 16.44 8.72
CA TRP A 203 6.52 16.73 7.62
C TRP A 203 7.08 17.77 6.66
N LEU A 204 7.61 18.89 7.18
CA LEU A 204 8.22 19.94 6.35
C LEU A 204 9.47 19.43 5.62
N ASP A 205 10.30 18.63 6.28
CA ASP A 205 11.46 18.00 5.65
C ASP A 205 11.03 17.00 4.56
N GLY A 206 9.93 16.27 4.74
CA GLY A 206 9.35 15.42 3.69
C GLY A 206 8.75 16.19 2.52
N ALA A 207 8.19 17.38 2.77
CA ALA A 207 7.69 18.29 1.75
C ALA A 207 8.80 19.06 1.01
N ARG A 208 10.07 18.89 1.42
CA ARG A 208 11.22 19.54 0.80
C ARG A 208 11.43 18.96 -0.61
N GLY A 209 11.22 19.78 -1.64
CA GLY A 209 11.53 19.41 -3.01
C GLY A 209 13.03 19.34 -3.29
N ALA A 210 13.40 18.86 -4.48
CA ALA A 210 14.79 18.66 -4.89
C ALA A 210 15.68 19.93 -4.83
N SER A 211 15.07 21.11 -4.92
CA SER A 211 15.75 22.42 -4.80
C SER A 211 16.05 22.81 -3.35
N GLY A 212 15.52 22.07 -2.37
CA GLY A 212 15.59 22.42 -0.95
C GLY A 212 14.65 23.57 -0.53
N ARG A 213 13.91 24.18 -1.47
CA ARG A 213 13.08 25.37 -1.24
C ARG A 213 11.57 25.06 -1.12
N GLY A 214 11.22 23.78 -1.01
CA GLY A 214 9.83 23.32 -1.00
C GLY A 214 9.42 22.63 -2.31
N PRO A 215 8.14 22.25 -2.45
CA PRO A 215 7.61 21.67 -3.67
C PRO A 215 7.68 22.68 -4.84
N ALA A 216 7.84 22.18 -6.07
CA ALA A 216 7.97 23.01 -7.25
C ALA A 216 6.73 23.90 -7.45
N GLY A 217 6.93 25.21 -7.54
CA GLY A 217 5.85 26.20 -7.68
C GLY A 217 5.13 26.57 -6.37
N LEU A 218 5.58 26.05 -5.22
CA LEU A 218 5.05 26.35 -3.89
C LEU A 218 6.14 26.84 -2.92
N GLU A 219 7.25 27.35 -3.45
CA GLU A 219 8.43 27.73 -2.65
C GLU A 219 8.12 28.86 -1.66
N LYS A 220 7.21 29.78 -2.04
CA LYS A 220 6.79 30.90 -1.18
C LYS A 220 5.96 30.41 0.00
N GLU A 221 4.99 29.54 -0.26
CA GLU A 221 4.09 28.95 0.73
C GLU A 221 4.87 28.03 1.68
N TYR A 222 5.80 27.24 1.15
CA TYR A 222 6.74 26.46 1.95
C TYR A 222 7.61 27.34 2.84
N GLY A 223 8.18 28.42 2.30
CA GLY A 223 8.95 29.39 3.08
C GLY A 223 8.15 30.01 4.23
N ALA A 224 6.87 30.32 4.01
CA ALA A 224 5.97 30.82 5.05
C ALA A 224 5.68 29.78 6.14
N ALA A 225 5.43 28.51 5.76
CA ALA A 225 5.23 27.43 6.71
C ALA A 225 6.51 27.14 7.53
N LEU A 226 7.68 27.19 6.90
CA LEU A 226 8.97 27.02 7.56
C LEU A 226 9.28 28.17 8.53
N ALA A 227 8.94 29.41 8.17
CA ALA A 227 9.07 30.55 9.06
C ALA A 227 8.18 30.42 10.30
N GLU A 228 6.93 29.98 10.14
CA GLU A 228 6.02 29.74 11.27
C GLU A 228 6.49 28.57 12.13
N TYR A 229 7.05 27.51 11.51
CA TYR A 229 7.69 26.42 12.24
C TYR A 229 8.87 26.92 13.08
N GLY A 230 9.73 27.77 12.51
CA GLY A 230 10.82 28.41 13.25
C GLY A 230 10.31 29.21 14.45
N ALA A 231 9.26 30.01 14.27
CA ALA A 231 8.63 30.76 15.35
C ALA A 231 8.03 29.85 16.43
N PHE A 232 7.41 28.73 16.03
CA PHE A 232 6.88 27.72 16.95
C PHE A 232 7.99 27.01 17.73
N VAL A 233 9.10 26.63 17.10
CA VAL A 233 10.26 26.03 17.76
C VAL A 233 10.87 26.99 18.79
N VAL A 234 11.02 28.27 18.44
CA VAL A 234 11.52 29.28 19.38
C VAL A 234 10.59 29.41 20.59
N ALA A 235 9.27 29.48 20.37
CA ALA A 235 8.28 29.53 21.44
C ALA A 235 8.26 28.24 22.29
N ALA A 236 8.41 27.07 21.68
CA ALA A 236 8.51 25.80 22.39
C ALA A 236 9.80 25.71 23.22
N SER A 237 10.90 26.30 22.72
CA SER A 237 12.20 26.33 23.41
C SER A 237 12.21 27.24 24.63
N SER A 238 11.47 28.36 24.61
CA SER A 238 11.42 29.31 25.73
C SER A 238 10.68 28.75 26.95
N VAL A 239 9.78 27.79 26.74
CA VAL A 239 9.07 27.07 27.81
C VAL A 239 9.71 25.71 28.14
N LYS A 240 10.78 25.33 27.44
CA LYS A 240 11.45 24.03 27.63
C LYS A 240 12.02 23.92 29.05
N GLY A 241 11.80 22.77 29.68
CA GLY A 241 12.24 22.50 31.05
C GLY A 241 11.24 22.90 32.14
N ARG A 242 10.31 23.83 31.86
CA ARG A 242 9.27 24.25 32.81
C ARG A 242 8.12 23.24 32.82
N SER A 243 7.66 22.86 34.02
CA SER A 243 6.46 22.03 34.19
C SER A 243 5.19 22.85 34.22
N VAL A 244 5.27 24.11 34.66
CA VAL A 244 4.16 25.06 34.74
C VAL A 244 4.51 26.33 33.97
N ILE A 245 3.60 26.78 33.12
CA ILE A 245 3.71 28.01 32.33
C ILE A 245 2.64 29.02 32.74
N THR A 246 2.78 30.28 32.33
CA THR A 246 1.75 31.30 32.56
C THR A 246 0.63 31.18 31.52
N GLU A 247 -0.52 31.78 31.82
CA GLU A 247 -1.64 31.85 30.90
C GLU A 247 -1.28 32.47 29.55
N GLY A 248 -0.54 33.58 29.58
CA GLY A 248 -0.08 34.27 28.37
C GLY A 248 0.86 33.41 27.52
N GLU A 249 1.76 32.66 28.15
CA GLU A 249 2.65 31.71 27.47
C GLU A 249 1.87 30.56 26.85
N SER A 250 0.88 30.01 27.57
CA SER A 250 0.02 28.93 27.07
C SER A 250 -0.80 29.39 25.86
N ARG A 251 -1.46 30.55 25.95
CA ARG A 251 -2.23 31.13 24.84
C ARG A 251 -1.34 31.44 23.64
N GLY A 252 -0.13 31.97 23.88
CA GLY A 252 0.85 32.24 22.83
C GLY A 252 1.31 30.97 22.10
N LEU A 253 1.59 29.88 22.84
CA LEU A 253 1.98 28.60 22.28
C LEU A 253 0.86 27.98 21.44
N GLU A 254 -0.38 27.97 21.94
CA GLU A 254 -1.54 27.46 21.21
C GLU A 254 -1.84 28.30 19.95
N GLY A 255 -1.68 29.63 20.01
CA GLY A 255 -1.79 30.49 18.83
C GLY A 255 -0.77 30.15 17.75
N ARG A 256 0.49 29.92 18.14
CA ARG A 256 1.56 29.48 17.21
C ARG A 256 1.28 28.09 16.64
N ARG A 257 0.82 27.15 17.48
CA ARG A 257 0.40 25.81 17.04
C ARG A 257 -0.72 25.89 16.00
N ALA A 258 -1.75 26.69 16.26
CA ALA A 258 -2.88 26.86 15.35
C ALA A 258 -2.43 27.44 14.00
N SER A 259 -1.60 28.49 14.03
CA SER A 259 -1.01 29.10 12.84
C SER A 259 -0.18 28.10 12.04
N LEU A 260 0.73 27.36 12.69
CA LEU A 260 1.57 26.36 12.04
C LEU A 260 0.74 25.25 11.38
N ARG A 261 -0.25 24.70 12.08
CA ARG A 261 -1.12 23.64 11.54
C ARG A 261 -1.96 24.14 10.37
N ALA A 262 -2.46 25.38 10.41
CA ALA A 262 -3.15 25.99 9.28
C ALA A 262 -2.23 26.12 8.06
N ARG A 263 -1.00 26.62 8.25
CA ARG A 263 0.00 26.74 7.17
C ARG A 263 0.38 25.41 6.56
N ILE A 264 0.63 24.39 7.38
CA ILE A 264 0.93 23.03 6.93
C ILE A 264 -0.27 22.45 6.16
N ALA A 265 -1.49 22.59 6.67
CA ALA A 265 -2.69 22.10 6.00
C ALA A 265 -2.91 22.77 4.64
N GLY A 266 -2.79 24.10 4.56
CA GLY A 266 -2.90 24.85 3.31
C GLY A 266 -1.82 24.45 2.30
N LEU A 267 -0.59 24.26 2.76
CA LEU A 267 0.51 23.79 1.91
C LEU A 267 0.29 22.36 1.40
N ALA A 268 -0.22 21.46 2.25
CA ALA A 268 -0.53 20.08 1.86
C ALA A 268 -1.57 20.04 0.73
N LEU A 269 -2.66 20.81 0.86
CA LEU A 269 -3.71 20.89 -0.15
C LEU A 269 -3.18 21.44 -1.49
N ARG A 270 -2.34 22.48 -1.44
CA ARG A 270 -1.70 23.02 -2.64
C ARG A 270 -0.74 22.03 -3.28
N SER A 271 0.01 21.27 -2.48
CA SER A 271 0.87 20.20 -3.00
C SER A 271 0.05 19.16 -3.76
N ARG A 272 -1.12 18.77 -3.23
CA ARG A 272 -2.04 17.86 -3.94
C ARG A 272 -2.61 18.48 -5.21
N ALA A 273 -2.96 19.76 -5.20
CA ALA A 273 -3.38 20.46 -6.41
C ALA A 273 -2.27 20.52 -7.49
N ALA A 274 -1.01 20.70 -7.08
CA ALA A 274 0.14 20.64 -7.96
C ALA A 274 0.34 19.22 -8.55
N ASP A 275 0.20 18.17 -7.72
CA ASP A 275 0.25 16.77 -8.18
C ASP A 275 -0.82 16.49 -9.26
N LEU A 276 -2.05 16.98 -9.07
CA LEU A 276 -3.13 16.88 -10.06
C LEU A 276 -2.81 17.64 -11.36
N GLY A 277 -2.13 18.78 -11.27
CA GLY A 277 -1.61 19.52 -12.42
C GLY A 277 -0.57 18.70 -13.21
N ALA A 278 0.36 18.04 -12.52
CA ALA A 278 1.35 17.17 -13.14
C ALA A 278 0.70 15.94 -13.81
N ILE A 279 -0.31 15.34 -13.17
CA ILE A 279 -1.09 14.23 -13.74
C ILE A 279 -1.80 14.68 -15.02
N THR A 280 -2.41 15.86 -15.03
CA THR A 280 -3.07 16.43 -16.22
C THR A 280 -2.09 16.57 -17.39
N ALA A 281 -0.90 17.11 -17.13
CA ALA A 281 0.15 17.25 -18.14
C ALA A 281 0.62 15.88 -18.68
N ALA A 282 0.81 14.89 -17.79
CA ALA A 282 1.19 13.54 -18.19
C ALA A 282 0.14 12.85 -19.07
N LEU A 283 -1.14 13.03 -18.75
CA LEU A 283 -2.25 12.47 -19.53
C LEU A 283 -2.39 13.12 -20.92
N ALA A 284 -2.06 14.40 -21.06
CA ALA A 284 -2.15 15.13 -22.33
C ALA A 284 -1.20 14.58 -23.42
N VAL A 285 -0.04 14.02 -23.03
CA VAL A 285 0.95 13.44 -23.96
C VAL A 285 0.44 12.16 -24.64
N GLY A 286 -0.58 11.50 -24.07
CA GLY A 286 -1.05 10.17 -24.48
C GLY A 286 -2.04 10.13 -25.64
N GLY A 287 -2.47 11.28 -26.17
CA GLY A 287 -3.55 11.39 -27.15
C GLY A 287 -4.94 11.10 -26.55
N ARG A 288 -6.01 11.42 -27.30
CA ARG A 288 -7.40 11.17 -26.85
C ARG A 288 -7.68 9.67 -26.76
N LYS A 289 -8.14 9.23 -25.58
CA LYS A 289 -8.52 7.85 -25.26
C LYS A 289 -9.92 7.83 -24.63
N PRO A 290 -10.66 6.71 -24.73
CA PRO A 290 -11.99 6.59 -24.11
C PRO A 290 -11.95 6.91 -22.62
N GLY A 291 -12.94 7.67 -22.12
CA GLY A 291 -13.01 8.05 -20.71
C GLY A 291 -12.02 9.14 -20.24
N LEU A 292 -11.07 9.58 -21.09
CA LEU A 292 -10.07 10.58 -20.71
C LEU A 292 -10.70 11.93 -20.37
N ASP A 293 -11.61 12.42 -21.19
CA ASP A 293 -12.19 13.76 -21.05
C ASP A 293 -12.93 13.91 -19.71
N LYS A 294 -13.64 12.86 -19.27
CA LYS A 294 -14.31 12.82 -17.96
C LYS A 294 -13.32 12.74 -16.79
N LEU A 295 -12.26 11.95 -16.92
CA LEU A 295 -11.19 11.91 -15.92
C LEU A 295 -10.49 13.27 -15.77
N LEU A 296 -10.20 13.95 -16.89
CA LEU A 296 -9.62 15.29 -16.88
C LEU A 296 -10.55 16.33 -16.26
N ALA A 297 -11.85 16.25 -16.52
CA ALA A 297 -12.85 17.11 -15.89
C ALA A 297 -12.89 16.92 -14.36
N ASP A 298 -12.88 15.66 -13.89
CA ASP A 298 -12.89 15.35 -12.46
C ASP A 298 -11.57 15.79 -11.78
N ILE A 299 -10.42 15.63 -12.45
CA ILE A 299 -9.13 16.15 -11.98
C ILE A 299 -9.15 17.66 -11.87
N ALA A 300 -9.69 18.37 -12.88
CA ALA A 300 -9.79 19.82 -12.84
C ALA A 300 -10.70 20.30 -11.71
N ALA A 301 -11.86 19.66 -11.52
CA ALA A 301 -12.80 19.99 -10.46
C ALA A 301 -12.17 19.80 -9.06
N LEU A 302 -11.50 18.66 -8.82
CA LEU A 302 -10.84 18.42 -7.55
C LEU A 302 -9.67 19.39 -7.32
N LYS A 303 -8.89 19.68 -8.36
CA LYS A 303 -7.80 20.67 -8.27
C LYS A 303 -8.32 22.02 -7.79
N THR A 304 -9.37 22.54 -8.43
CA THR A 304 -10.01 23.81 -8.02
C THR A 304 -10.53 23.72 -6.58
N GLY A 305 -11.21 22.62 -6.20
CA GLY A 305 -11.70 22.44 -4.83
C GLY A 305 -10.60 22.42 -3.77
N LEU A 306 -9.43 21.85 -4.07
CA LEU A 306 -8.26 21.86 -3.19
C LEU A 306 -7.64 23.26 -3.06
N GLU A 307 -7.54 24.00 -4.17
CA GLU A 307 -7.05 25.38 -4.20
C GLU A 307 -7.98 26.32 -3.41
N ASP A 308 -9.30 26.18 -3.59
CA ASP A 308 -10.31 26.93 -2.85
C ASP A 308 -10.26 26.61 -1.35
N SER A 309 -10.11 25.33 -1.00
CA SER A 309 -9.98 24.90 0.39
C SER A 309 -8.71 25.45 1.04
N ALA A 310 -7.59 25.47 0.32
CA ALA A 310 -6.35 26.08 0.79
C ALA A 310 -6.50 27.61 0.97
N ALA A 311 -7.19 28.28 0.05
CA ALA A 311 -7.47 29.71 0.15
C ALA A 311 -8.34 30.05 1.38
N ARG A 312 -9.37 29.25 1.67
CA ARG A 312 -10.21 29.41 2.88
C ARG A 312 -9.42 29.23 4.18
N ILE A 313 -8.45 28.31 4.21
CA ILE A 313 -7.56 28.14 5.36
C ILE A 313 -6.69 29.39 5.56
N ASP A 314 -6.09 29.91 4.49
CA ASP A 314 -5.25 31.12 4.60
C ASP A 314 -6.05 32.39 4.90
N GLY A 315 -7.32 32.45 4.48
CA GLY A 315 -8.26 33.52 4.81
C GLY A 315 -8.77 33.48 6.25
N GLY A 316 -8.56 32.38 6.98
CA GLY A 316 -9.06 32.20 8.34
C GLY A 316 -10.54 31.79 8.42
N ASP A 317 -11.15 31.42 7.30
CA ASP A 317 -12.57 31.02 7.20
C ASP A 317 -12.83 29.61 7.78
N VAL A 318 -11.77 28.89 8.16
CA VAL A 318 -11.82 27.54 8.71
C VAL A 318 -11.33 27.56 10.14
N SER A 319 -12.21 27.17 11.07
CA SER A 319 -11.83 27.05 12.48
C SER A 319 -10.79 25.94 12.67
N PHE A 320 -10.00 26.05 13.74
CA PHE A 320 -8.99 25.05 14.06
C PHE A 320 -9.55 23.62 14.18
N GLY A 321 -10.72 23.45 14.81
CA GLY A 321 -11.41 22.16 14.89
C GLY A 321 -11.89 21.62 13.54
N GLY A 322 -12.14 22.51 12.57
CA GLY A 322 -12.55 22.16 11.20
C GLY A 322 -11.40 21.74 10.28
N LEU A 323 -10.15 22.17 10.55
CA LEU A 323 -8.98 21.88 9.71
C LEU A 323 -8.78 20.38 9.50
N GLY A 324 -8.88 19.59 10.56
CA GLY A 324 -8.67 18.14 10.49
C GLY A 324 -9.75 17.41 9.70
N GLY A 325 -11.00 17.91 9.71
CA GLY A 325 -12.09 17.36 8.90
C GLY A 325 -11.91 17.66 7.42
N LEU A 326 -11.59 18.93 7.12
CA LEU A 326 -11.33 19.40 5.76
C LEU A 326 -10.15 18.67 5.11
N ALA A 327 -9.01 18.57 5.81
CA ALA A 327 -7.83 17.88 5.28
C ALA A 327 -8.08 16.38 5.03
N ARG A 328 -8.80 15.70 5.95
CA ARG A 328 -9.15 14.27 5.78
C ARG A 328 -10.13 14.05 4.63
N GLY A 329 -11.11 14.94 4.47
CA GLY A 329 -12.05 14.90 3.34
C GLY A 329 -11.32 15.06 2.00
N ALA A 330 -10.47 16.09 1.91
CA ALA A 330 -9.65 16.36 0.73
C ALA A 330 -8.73 15.19 0.37
N GLU A 331 -8.03 14.59 1.35
CA GLU A 331 -7.14 13.45 1.09
C GLU A 331 -7.93 12.20 0.65
N LYS A 332 -9.14 11.98 1.19
CA LYS A 332 -10.01 10.87 0.76
C LYS A 332 -10.43 11.03 -0.71
N GLU A 333 -10.83 12.23 -1.11
CA GLU A 333 -11.20 12.52 -2.50
C GLU A 333 -9.99 12.39 -3.44
N PHE A 334 -8.84 12.93 -3.04
CA PHE A 334 -7.58 12.78 -3.76
C PHE A 334 -7.18 11.31 -3.92
N ALA A 335 -7.21 10.52 -2.85
CA ALA A 335 -6.85 9.10 -2.89
C ALA A 335 -7.78 8.30 -3.82
N ALA A 336 -9.09 8.55 -3.77
CA ALA A 336 -10.05 7.90 -4.66
C ALA A 336 -9.78 8.24 -6.13
N LEU A 337 -9.50 9.51 -6.44
CA LEU A 337 -9.17 9.94 -7.79
C LEU A 337 -7.80 9.41 -8.25
N TYR A 338 -6.82 9.37 -7.36
CA TYR A 338 -5.48 8.85 -7.65
C TYR A 338 -5.51 7.35 -7.98
N LEU A 339 -6.31 6.56 -7.24
CA LEU A 339 -6.53 5.15 -7.55
C LEU A 339 -7.16 4.97 -8.93
N ARG A 340 -8.18 5.78 -9.25
CA ARG A 340 -8.83 5.77 -10.56
C ARG A 340 -7.83 6.13 -11.67
N TYR A 341 -7.03 7.19 -11.48
CA TYR A 341 -5.96 7.57 -12.39
C TYR A 341 -4.93 6.45 -12.58
N SER A 342 -4.49 5.80 -11.50
CA SER A 342 -3.50 4.72 -11.55
C SER A 342 -4.01 3.53 -12.35
N ALA A 343 -5.27 3.13 -12.13
CA ALA A 343 -5.94 2.09 -12.91
C ALA A 343 -6.05 2.49 -14.38
N TYR A 344 -6.47 3.72 -14.66
CA TYR A 344 -6.60 4.25 -16.02
C TYR A 344 -5.26 4.24 -16.76
N ASN A 345 -4.19 4.74 -16.11
CA ASN A 345 -2.86 4.76 -16.68
C ASN A 345 -2.31 3.35 -16.91
N GLY A 346 -2.56 2.43 -15.98
CA GLY A 346 -2.21 1.01 -16.12
C GLY A 346 -2.88 0.36 -17.32
N LEU A 347 -4.20 0.55 -17.48
CA LEU A 347 -4.96 0.07 -18.64
C LEU A 347 -4.50 0.73 -19.94
N ALA A 348 -4.20 2.02 -19.91
CA ALA A 348 -3.74 2.78 -21.07
C ALA A 348 -2.35 2.31 -21.54
N ALA A 349 -1.47 1.98 -20.59
CA ALA A 349 -0.17 1.37 -20.86
C ALA A 349 -0.32 -0.07 -21.39
N LEU A 350 -1.25 -0.85 -20.82
CA LEU A 350 -1.57 -2.18 -21.33
C LEU A 350 -2.12 -2.13 -22.76
N LYS A 351 -3.03 -1.21 -23.06
CA LYS A 351 -3.55 -0.97 -24.42
C LYS A 351 -2.42 -0.65 -25.40
N LYS A 352 -1.48 0.23 -25.02
CA LYS A 352 -0.31 0.55 -25.85
C LYS A 352 0.55 -0.69 -26.15
N ARG A 353 0.76 -1.55 -25.15
CA ARG A 353 1.52 -2.81 -25.32
C ARG A 353 0.79 -3.78 -26.23
N VAL A 354 -0.50 -3.99 -26.02
CA VAL A 354 -1.33 -4.88 -26.84
C VAL A 354 -1.45 -4.37 -28.29
N SER A 355 -1.66 -3.06 -28.49
CA SER A 355 -1.74 -2.46 -29.83
C SER A 355 -0.41 -2.46 -30.59
N SER A 356 0.72 -2.60 -29.87
CA SER A 356 2.05 -2.71 -30.49
C SER A 356 2.37 -4.10 -31.06
N ALA A 357 1.46 -5.08 -30.94
CA ALA A 357 1.59 -6.43 -31.48
C ALA A 357 1.39 -6.53 -33.01
N GLY A 358 1.93 -5.55 -33.76
CA GLY A 358 2.05 -5.61 -35.21
C GLY A 358 3.03 -6.71 -35.65
N PHE A 359 3.09 -7.01 -36.95
CA PHE A 359 4.12 -7.91 -37.47
C PHE A 359 5.44 -7.15 -37.59
N SER A 360 6.52 -7.71 -37.07
CA SER A 360 7.84 -7.05 -37.08
C SER A 360 8.51 -7.08 -38.45
N CYS A 361 8.12 -8.03 -39.31
CA CYS A 361 8.65 -8.22 -40.66
C CYS A 361 7.69 -9.05 -41.52
N PHE A 362 7.99 -9.19 -42.82
CA PHE A 362 7.20 -10.02 -43.73
C PHE A 362 7.19 -11.50 -43.31
N TYR A 363 8.34 -12.02 -42.85
CA TYR A 363 8.44 -13.41 -42.40
C TYR A 363 7.57 -13.66 -41.18
N ASP A 364 7.51 -12.71 -40.25
CA ASP A 364 6.64 -12.78 -39.08
C ASP A 364 5.16 -12.89 -39.47
N TYR A 365 4.74 -12.09 -40.45
CA TYR A 365 3.40 -12.18 -41.03
C TYR A 365 3.15 -13.53 -41.71
N ALA A 366 4.06 -13.98 -42.57
CA ALA A 366 3.90 -15.22 -43.33
C ALA A 366 3.86 -16.46 -42.42
N VAL A 367 4.76 -16.55 -41.45
CA VAL A 367 4.81 -17.63 -40.44
C VAL A 367 3.54 -17.62 -39.60
N TYR A 368 3.07 -16.46 -39.14
CA TYR A 368 1.80 -16.37 -38.44
C TYR A 368 0.63 -16.85 -39.30
N ARG A 369 0.51 -16.39 -40.55
CA ARG A 369 -0.61 -16.79 -41.44
C ARG A 369 -0.61 -18.29 -41.69
N TYR A 370 0.56 -18.89 -41.88
CA TYR A 370 0.71 -20.34 -42.01
C TYR A 370 0.29 -21.07 -40.74
N LEU A 371 0.85 -20.70 -39.58
CA LEU A 371 0.53 -21.34 -38.30
C LEU A 371 -0.95 -21.14 -37.93
N ALA A 372 -1.52 -19.97 -38.16
CA ALA A 372 -2.94 -19.71 -37.88
C ALA A 372 -3.86 -20.57 -38.76
N ALA A 373 -3.49 -20.86 -40.01
CA ALA A 373 -4.30 -21.66 -40.93
C ALA A 373 -4.21 -23.17 -40.65
N PHE A 374 -3.02 -23.69 -40.33
CA PHE A 374 -2.78 -25.14 -40.23
C PHE A 374 -2.57 -25.64 -38.79
N PHE A 375 -2.14 -24.77 -37.87
CA PHE A 375 -1.82 -25.08 -36.47
C PHE A 375 -2.36 -24.00 -35.51
N PRO A 376 -3.67 -23.71 -35.50
CA PRO A 376 -4.24 -22.60 -34.73
C PRO A 376 -4.01 -22.72 -33.21
N GLN A 377 -3.75 -23.94 -32.72
CA GLN A 377 -3.45 -24.20 -31.31
C GLN A 377 -1.99 -24.01 -30.92
N ALA A 378 -1.11 -23.68 -31.87
CA ALA A 378 0.28 -23.35 -31.57
C ALA A 378 0.36 -22.09 -30.68
N ALA A 379 1.43 -22.00 -29.87
CA ALA A 379 1.59 -20.94 -28.89
C ALA A 379 1.52 -19.53 -29.51
N TYR A 380 2.08 -19.33 -30.71
CA TYR A 380 2.13 -18.02 -31.35
C TYR A 380 0.76 -17.51 -31.86
N PRO A 381 -0.03 -18.27 -32.65
CA PRO A 381 -1.39 -17.89 -32.98
C PRO A 381 -2.31 -17.70 -31.77
N ARG A 382 -2.23 -18.58 -30.76
CA ARG A 382 -3.00 -18.44 -29.51
C ARG A 382 -2.67 -17.16 -28.76
N ALA A 383 -1.38 -16.83 -28.64
CA ALA A 383 -0.93 -15.60 -28.01
C ALA A 383 -1.45 -14.36 -28.75
N ARG A 384 -1.38 -14.33 -30.09
CA ARG A 384 -1.93 -13.21 -30.87
C ARG A 384 -3.45 -13.10 -30.78
N ALA A 385 -4.18 -14.22 -30.73
CA ALA A 385 -5.63 -14.21 -30.51
C ALA A 385 -5.99 -13.66 -29.12
N GLU A 386 -5.25 -14.04 -28.09
CA GLU A 386 -5.45 -13.54 -26.73
C GLU A 386 -5.20 -12.02 -26.64
N LEU A 387 -4.13 -11.53 -27.28
CA LEU A 387 -3.85 -10.09 -27.36
C LEU A 387 -4.96 -9.34 -28.13
N ALA A 388 -5.46 -9.89 -29.24
CA ALA A 388 -6.56 -9.27 -29.99
C ALA A 388 -7.86 -9.20 -29.15
N ASN A 389 -8.19 -10.28 -28.44
CA ASN A 389 -9.34 -10.33 -27.53
C ASN A 389 -9.19 -9.33 -26.37
N ALA A 390 -7.98 -9.19 -25.82
CA ALA A 390 -7.69 -8.20 -24.79
C ALA A 390 -7.83 -6.78 -25.32
N ALA A 391 -7.38 -6.50 -26.55
CA ALA A 391 -7.50 -5.17 -27.18
C ALA A 391 -8.95 -4.68 -27.23
N ALA A 392 -9.88 -5.55 -27.63
CA ALA A 392 -11.31 -5.23 -27.70
C ALA A 392 -11.93 -4.91 -26.33
N ALA A 393 -11.43 -5.53 -25.26
CA ALA A 393 -11.92 -5.31 -23.90
C ALA A 393 -11.32 -4.07 -23.21
N LEU A 394 -10.20 -3.54 -23.70
CA LEU A 394 -9.49 -2.43 -23.04
C LEU A 394 -10.15 -1.07 -23.25
N ASP A 395 -10.84 -0.86 -24.35
CA ASP A 395 -11.55 0.40 -24.64
C ASP A 395 -12.75 0.64 -23.72
N PRO A 396 -13.68 -0.33 -23.56
CA PRO A 396 -14.75 -0.18 -22.57
C PRO A 396 -14.22 -0.16 -21.13
N ALA A 397 -13.11 -0.86 -20.82
CA ALA A 397 -12.49 -0.78 -19.50
C ALA A 397 -11.88 0.61 -19.20
N LEU A 398 -11.24 1.24 -20.20
CA LEU A 398 -10.75 2.61 -20.10
C LEU A 398 -11.89 3.61 -19.90
N GLU A 399 -12.98 3.45 -20.65
CA GLU A 399 -14.17 4.28 -20.52
C GLU A 399 -14.81 4.13 -19.13
N ALA A 400 -15.06 2.90 -18.66
CA ALA A 400 -15.59 2.62 -17.33
C ALA A 400 -14.69 3.17 -16.21
N THR A 401 -13.36 3.06 -16.34
CA THR A 401 -12.42 3.66 -15.39
C THR A 401 -12.49 5.19 -15.45
N GLY A 402 -12.60 5.76 -16.65
CA GLY A 402 -12.80 7.19 -16.87
C GLY A 402 -14.17 7.68 -16.39
N GLU A 403 -15.10 6.81 -16.02
CA GLU A 403 -16.37 7.15 -15.39
C GLU A 403 -16.40 6.92 -13.87
N GLY A 404 -15.33 6.36 -13.30
CA GLY A 404 -15.26 6.01 -11.88
C GLY A 404 -15.69 4.59 -11.55
N ARG A 405 -16.07 3.77 -12.54
CA ARG A 405 -16.46 2.37 -12.38
C ARG A 405 -15.25 1.43 -12.39
N VAL A 406 -14.31 1.66 -11.46
CA VAL A 406 -13.00 0.95 -11.43
C VAL A 406 -13.15 -0.56 -11.24
N ALA A 407 -14.05 -1.00 -10.34
CA ALA A 407 -14.27 -2.43 -10.09
C ALA A 407 -14.79 -3.16 -11.35
N GLU A 408 -15.70 -2.53 -12.09
CA GLU A 408 -16.21 -3.04 -13.36
C GLU A 408 -15.11 -3.09 -14.42
N ALA A 409 -14.33 -2.02 -14.56
CA ALA A 409 -13.25 -1.92 -15.53
C ALA A 409 -12.15 -2.99 -15.33
N LEU A 410 -11.86 -3.35 -14.07
CA LEU A 410 -10.85 -4.36 -13.74
C LEU A 410 -11.41 -5.79 -13.70
N SER A 411 -12.74 -5.94 -13.69
CA SER A 411 -13.38 -7.26 -13.72
C SER A 411 -13.03 -8.00 -15.02
N GLY A 412 -12.71 -9.29 -14.90
CA GLY A 412 -12.27 -10.12 -16.04
C GLY A 412 -10.83 -9.85 -16.52
N LEU A 413 -10.39 -8.60 -16.64
CA LEU A 413 -9.02 -8.25 -17.02
C LEU A 413 -8.01 -8.62 -15.92
N GLY A 414 -8.37 -8.42 -14.64
CA GLY A 414 -7.51 -8.79 -13.51
C GLY A 414 -7.16 -10.28 -13.49
N GLY A 415 -8.14 -11.16 -13.76
CA GLY A 415 -7.92 -12.61 -13.86
C GLY A 415 -7.16 -13.03 -15.12
N ARG A 416 -7.12 -12.18 -16.15
CA ARG A 416 -6.43 -12.42 -17.42
C ARG A 416 -5.07 -11.73 -17.51
N ALA A 417 -4.67 -10.92 -16.53
CA ALA A 417 -3.44 -10.14 -16.58
C ALA A 417 -2.20 -11.01 -16.81
N ALA A 418 -2.11 -12.16 -16.13
CA ALA A 418 -1.04 -13.14 -16.32
C ALA A 418 -1.05 -13.74 -17.74
N ALA A 419 -2.23 -14.10 -18.24
CA ALA A 419 -2.40 -14.65 -19.59
C ALA A 419 -2.03 -13.63 -20.68
N ILE A 420 -2.41 -12.36 -20.51
CA ILE A 420 -2.07 -11.26 -21.42
C ILE A 420 -0.56 -11.00 -21.40
N SER A 421 0.07 -10.99 -20.23
CA SER A 421 1.52 -10.82 -20.09
C SER A 421 2.30 -11.96 -20.75
N GLU A 422 1.84 -13.20 -20.58
CA GLU A 422 2.44 -14.37 -21.20
C GLU A 422 2.25 -14.35 -22.73
N ALA A 423 1.06 -13.96 -23.20
CA ALA A 423 0.79 -13.79 -24.63
C ALA A 423 1.67 -12.68 -25.25
N GLU A 424 1.90 -11.57 -24.54
CA GLU A 424 2.84 -10.51 -24.95
C GLU A 424 4.26 -11.08 -25.10
N ARG A 425 4.73 -11.84 -24.11
CA ARG A 425 6.06 -12.46 -24.10
C ARG A 425 6.24 -13.44 -25.28
N VAL A 426 5.28 -14.34 -25.48
CA VAL A 426 5.31 -15.33 -26.57
C VAL A 426 5.25 -14.64 -27.93
N SER A 427 4.37 -13.65 -28.11
CA SER A 427 4.25 -12.91 -29.37
C SER A 427 5.52 -12.13 -29.69
N ARG A 428 6.17 -11.51 -28.70
CA ARG A 428 7.45 -10.80 -28.92
C ARG A 428 8.59 -11.75 -29.22
N GLY A 429 8.68 -12.88 -28.52
CA GLY A 429 9.70 -13.89 -28.77
C GLY A 429 9.61 -14.46 -30.18
N ALA A 430 8.40 -14.81 -30.62
CA ALA A 430 8.16 -15.29 -31.98
C ALA A 430 8.49 -14.22 -33.04
N ALA A 431 8.10 -12.96 -32.82
CA ALA A 431 8.41 -11.86 -33.74
C ALA A 431 9.92 -11.59 -33.84
N ALA A 432 10.64 -11.59 -32.71
CA ALA A 432 12.09 -11.44 -32.66
C ALA A 432 12.80 -12.58 -33.40
N PHE A 433 12.40 -13.83 -33.13
CA PHE A 433 12.92 -15.00 -33.83
C PHE A 433 12.66 -14.94 -35.35
N ASN A 434 11.42 -14.64 -35.76
CA ASN A 434 11.05 -14.54 -37.18
C ASN A 434 11.83 -13.43 -37.89
N ARG A 435 12.08 -12.30 -37.20
CA ARG A 435 12.93 -11.22 -37.71
C ARG A 435 14.39 -11.66 -37.84
N GLY A 436 14.94 -12.33 -36.84
CA GLY A 436 16.29 -12.90 -36.89
C GLY A 436 16.45 -13.93 -38.00
N ALA A 437 15.49 -14.85 -38.14
CA ALA A 437 15.46 -15.86 -39.19
C ALA A 437 15.34 -15.22 -40.58
N GLN A 438 14.55 -14.16 -40.74
CA GLN A 438 14.50 -13.40 -41.99
C GLN A 438 15.88 -12.81 -42.30
N TYR A 439 16.51 -12.08 -41.36
CA TYR A 439 17.84 -11.51 -41.61
C TYR A 439 18.90 -12.57 -41.92
N PHE A 440 18.89 -13.70 -41.22
CA PHE A 440 19.80 -14.80 -41.46
C PHE A 440 19.59 -15.42 -42.85
N LEU A 441 18.34 -15.71 -43.23
CA LEU A 441 18.03 -16.33 -44.52
C LEU A 441 18.35 -15.40 -45.69
N TRP A 442 18.08 -14.10 -45.54
CA TRP A 442 18.49 -13.09 -46.52
C TRP A 442 20.02 -12.93 -46.56
N GLY A 443 20.70 -12.92 -45.40
CA GLY A 443 22.16 -12.89 -45.33
C GLY A 443 22.79 -14.10 -46.02
N PHE A 444 22.26 -15.30 -45.79
CA PHE A 444 22.73 -16.52 -46.44
C PHE A 444 22.48 -16.52 -47.95
N LEU A 445 21.30 -16.08 -48.41
CA LEU A 445 20.95 -16.09 -49.84
C LEU A 445 21.73 -15.04 -50.65
N PHE A 446 21.95 -13.85 -50.08
CA PHE A 446 22.54 -12.73 -50.81
C PHE A 446 24.03 -12.52 -50.48
N ARG A 447 24.54 -13.06 -49.37
CA ARG A 447 25.94 -12.93 -48.92
C ARG A 447 26.49 -14.25 -48.32
N PRO A 448 26.43 -15.39 -49.06
CA PRO A 448 26.73 -16.72 -48.51
C PRO A 448 28.17 -16.95 -48.03
N PHE A 449 29.13 -16.12 -48.46
CA PHE A 449 30.57 -16.33 -48.22
C PHE A 449 31.26 -15.14 -47.53
N GLU A 450 30.52 -14.24 -46.89
CA GLU A 450 31.16 -13.15 -46.16
C GLU A 450 31.72 -13.63 -44.81
N LEU A 451 33.01 -13.33 -44.61
CA LEU A 451 33.75 -13.60 -43.39
C LEU A 451 34.01 -12.27 -42.68
N GLU A 452 33.64 -12.20 -41.40
CA GLU A 452 33.99 -11.08 -40.53
C GLU A 452 35.41 -11.31 -40.01
N ILE A 453 36.27 -10.30 -40.14
CA ILE A 453 37.64 -10.33 -39.61
C ILE A 453 37.63 -9.72 -38.22
N LEU A 454 37.70 -10.56 -37.20
CA LEU A 454 37.85 -10.14 -35.81
C LEU A 454 39.32 -10.12 -35.42
N TRP A 455 39.77 -9.01 -34.85
CA TRP A 455 41.14 -8.87 -34.34
C TRP A 455 41.20 -9.25 -32.86
N ASN A 456 41.70 -10.45 -32.58
CA ASN A 456 41.92 -10.93 -31.22
C ASN A 456 43.42 -11.05 -30.95
N GLY A 457 43.95 -10.24 -30.02
CA GLY A 457 45.36 -10.30 -29.64
C GLY A 457 46.35 -10.09 -30.79
N GLY A 458 46.02 -9.22 -31.75
CA GLY A 458 46.89 -8.91 -32.90
C GLY A 458 46.89 -9.94 -34.03
N ARG A 459 46.05 -10.98 -33.98
CA ARG A 459 45.85 -11.93 -35.08
C ARG A 459 44.43 -11.82 -35.65
N PRO A 460 44.26 -11.84 -36.98
CA PRO A 460 42.95 -11.91 -37.59
C PRO A 460 42.35 -13.30 -37.37
N SER A 461 41.15 -13.34 -36.80
CA SER A 461 40.30 -14.52 -36.69
C SER A 461 39.10 -14.33 -37.61
N TYR A 462 38.81 -15.34 -38.42
CA TYR A 462 37.74 -15.29 -39.41
C TYR A 462 36.55 -16.07 -38.88
N ARG A 463 35.42 -15.39 -38.73
CA ARG A 463 34.14 -16.05 -38.46
C ARG A 463 33.17 -15.79 -39.60
N PRO A 464 32.25 -16.71 -39.91
CA PRO A 464 31.12 -16.39 -40.77
C PRO A 464 30.40 -15.15 -40.22
N VAL A 465 30.07 -14.18 -41.09
CA VAL A 465 29.31 -12.97 -40.68
C VAL A 465 27.94 -13.33 -40.10
N PHE A 466 27.41 -14.50 -40.44
CA PHE A 466 26.11 -14.97 -39.98
C PHE A 466 26.22 -16.36 -39.35
N THR A 467 25.94 -16.46 -38.05
CA THR A 467 25.90 -17.74 -37.33
C THR A 467 24.51 -18.01 -36.74
N PHE A 468 24.11 -19.29 -36.67
CA PHE A 468 22.81 -19.67 -36.10
C PHE A 468 22.64 -19.21 -34.63
N SER A 469 23.75 -19.13 -33.89
CA SER A 469 23.80 -18.60 -32.52
C SER A 469 23.40 -17.13 -32.40
N GLU A 470 23.45 -16.34 -33.47
CA GLU A 470 23.01 -14.93 -33.47
C GLU A 470 21.50 -14.78 -33.72
N VAL A 471 20.83 -15.83 -34.19
CA VAL A 471 19.37 -15.87 -34.42
C VAL A 471 18.60 -16.25 -33.14
N VAL A 472 19.27 -16.91 -32.19
CA VAL A 472 18.68 -17.49 -30.97
C VAL A 472 18.87 -16.61 -29.72
N LYS A 473 19.72 -15.58 -29.79
CA LYS A 473 19.83 -14.53 -28.76
C LYS A 473 18.68 -13.55 -28.86
#